data_AF-A0A9X7UVI1-F1
#
_entry.id   AF-A0A9X7UVI1-F1
#
_cell.length_a   1.000
_cell.length_b   1.000
_cell.length_c   1.000
_cell.angle_alpha   90.00
_cell.angle_beta   90.00
_cell.angle_gamma   90.00
#
_symmetry.space_group_name_H-M   'P 1'
#
loop_
_entity.id
_entity.type
_entity.pdbx_description
1 polymer ?
#
loop_
_entity_poly.entity_id
_entity_poly.type
_entity_poly.pdbx_seq_one_letter_code
_entity_poly.pdbx_strand_id
1 'polypeptide(L)'
;MWRWFFMVFTLFFTSAQAAELQGVGVFSTLEKPWFLTGLYTDKEQQPQRLEFRIVEEKITPYRFRQLWQQAFAVAHENDVWQQHQQDLEQFFSVLHGPLQTNDQLLVEQQDGSTVVSINYREHARLSEEFLPLLVQTLTARITLVPELREGLTGQQPAAEQRDLLRDYDRAQPSLGRIAETARWLRQRQQAASAASSASSSYSGSVGQL
;
A
#
# COMPACT_ATOMS: atom_id res chain seq x y z
N MET A 1 -64.38 7.68 0.89
CA MET A 1 -63.21 8.52 0.52
C MET A 1 -61.97 7.85 1.11
N TRP A 2 -61.06 7.31 0.29
CA TRP A 2 -59.77 6.81 0.78
C TRP A 2 -58.69 7.18 -0.24
N ARG A 3 -57.78 8.07 0.14
CA ARG A 3 -56.64 8.50 -0.69
C ARG A 3 -55.49 7.53 -0.41
N TRP A 4 -55.06 6.77 -1.41
CA TRP A 4 -53.80 6.04 -1.35
C TRP A 4 -52.67 7.02 -1.63
N PHE A 5 -51.79 7.20 -0.65
CA PHE A 5 -50.57 7.99 -0.73
C PHE A 5 -49.49 7.08 -1.32
N PHE A 6 -49.16 7.24 -2.60
CA PHE A 6 -47.99 6.57 -3.19
C PHE A 6 -46.74 7.34 -2.75
N MET A 7 -46.02 6.79 -1.78
CA MET A 7 -44.70 7.24 -1.38
C MET A 7 -43.68 6.65 -2.37
N VAL A 8 -43.21 7.47 -3.31
CA VAL A 8 -42.11 7.14 -4.20
C VAL A 8 -40.81 7.22 -3.38
N PHE A 9 -40.25 6.06 -3.06
CA PHE A 9 -38.96 5.94 -2.38
C PHE A 9 -37.85 6.04 -3.43
N THR A 10 -37.30 7.24 -3.62
CA THR A 10 -36.16 7.45 -4.52
C THR A 10 -34.91 6.88 -3.85
N LEU A 11 -34.47 5.71 -4.30
CA LEU A 11 -33.16 5.16 -3.93
C LEU A 11 -32.08 6.02 -4.60
N PHE A 12 -31.37 6.81 -3.80
CA PHE A 12 -30.12 7.43 -4.24
C PHE A 12 -29.07 6.31 -4.38
N PHE A 13 -28.83 5.88 -5.62
CA PHE A 13 -27.67 5.06 -5.95
C PHE A 13 -26.45 5.99 -6.02
N THR A 14 -25.63 6.00 -4.97
CA THR A 14 -24.30 6.60 -5.01
C THR A 14 -23.44 5.75 -5.94
N SER A 15 -23.11 6.27 -7.12
CA SER A 15 -22.16 5.61 -8.03
C SER A 15 -20.78 5.61 -7.38
N ALA A 16 -20.29 4.43 -6.98
CA ALA A 16 -18.87 4.25 -6.67
C ALA A 16 -18.08 4.57 -7.95
N GLN A 17 -17.28 5.64 -7.93
CA GLN A 17 -16.42 5.97 -9.05
C GLN A 17 -15.32 4.91 -9.14
N ALA A 18 -15.20 4.27 -10.30
CA ALA A 18 -14.18 3.26 -10.53
C ALA A 18 -12.83 3.93 -10.74
N ALA A 19 -11.80 3.50 -10.01
CA ALA A 19 -10.43 3.94 -10.22
C ALA A 19 -9.90 3.42 -11.57
N GLU A 20 -9.23 4.29 -12.34
CA GLU A 20 -8.65 3.98 -13.65
C GLU A 20 -7.12 3.95 -13.56
N LEU A 21 -6.47 3.05 -14.31
CA LEU A 21 -5.01 2.98 -14.35
C LEU A 21 -4.46 4.21 -15.07
N GLN A 22 -3.75 5.07 -14.35
CA GLN A 22 -3.11 6.26 -14.90
C GLN A 22 -1.80 5.90 -15.60
N GLY A 23 -0.97 5.06 -14.97
CA GLY A 23 0.36 4.75 -15.48
C GLY A 23 1.06 3.63 -14.72
N VAL A 24 2.09 3.07 -15.35
CA VAL A 24 2.95 2.03 -14.79
C VAL A 24 4.40 2.42 -15.01
N GLY A 25 5.25 2.25 -13.99
CA GLY A 25 6.68 2.48 -14.08
C GLY A 25 7.47 1.47 -13.24
N VAL A 26 8.81 1.55 -13.32
CA VAL A 26 9.71 0.66 -12.57
C VAL A 26 10.40 1.43 -11.46
N PHE A 27 10.25 0.99 -10.22
CA PHE A 27 11.10 1.47 -9.13
C PHE A 27 12.45 0.76 -9.19
N SER A 28 13.51 1.50 -9.51
CA SER A 28 14.88 0.97 -9.56
C SER A 28 15.85 1.84 -8.77
N THR A 29 16.89 1.23 -8.18
CA THR A 29 18.00 1.97 -7.57
C THR A 29 19.31 1.40 -8.10
N LEU A 30 20.25 2.24 -8.54
CA LEU A 30 21.52 1.78 -9.12
C LEU A 30 21.28 0.75 -10.25
N GLU A 31 20.35 1.07 -11.15
CA GLU A 31 19.92 0.23 -12.29
C GLU A 31 19.30 -1.13 -11.92
N LYS A 32 19.15 -1.42 -10.62
CA LYS A 32 18.51 -2.64 -10.14
C LYS A 32 16.99 -2.42 -9.97
N PRO A 33 16.13 -3.14 -10.72
CA PRO A 33 14.69 -3.06 -10.56
C PRO A 33 14.22 -3.78 -9.29
N TRP A 34 13.38 -3.13 -8.50
CA TRP A 34 12.80 -3.71 -7.29
C TRP A 34 11.32 -4.02 -7.46
N PHE A 35 10.57 -3.08 -8.03
CA PHE A 35 9.12 -3.17 -8.18
C PHE A 35 8.67 -2.65 -9.54
N LEU A 36 7.66 -3.29 -10.15
CA LEU A 36 6.77 -2.62 -11.10
C LEU A 36 5.68 -1.94 -10.28
N THR A 37 5.36 -0.69 -10.60
CA THR A 37 4.41 0.11 -9.83
C THR A 37 3.33 0.63 -10.75
N GLY A 38 2.07 0.38 -10.41
CA GLY A 38 0.89 0.95 -11.07
C GLY A 38 0.22 1.99 -10.19
N LEU A 39 -0.12 3.14 -10.77
CA LEU A 39 -0.89 4.20 -10.13
C LEU A 39 -2.29 4.25 -10.75
N TYR A 40 -3.31 4.21 -9.90
CA TYR A 40 -4.70 4.34 -10.28
C TYR A 40 -5.28 5.61 -9.66
N THR A 41 -6.04 6.36 -10.45
CA THR A 41 -6.66 7.61 -10.04
C THR A 41 -8.15 7.63 -10.37
N ASP A 42 -8.87 8.57 -9.77
CA ASP A 42 -10.21 8.93 -10.24
C ASP A 42 -10.14 9.95 -11.40
N LYS A 43 -11.30 10.49 -11.78
CA LYS A 43 -11.44 11.45 -12.88
C LYS A 43 -10.81 12.80 -12.55
N GLU A 44 -10.77 13.14 -11.28
CA GLU A 44 -10.16 14.33 -10.71
C GLU A 44 -8.64 14.16 -10.50
N GLN A 45 -8.06 13.04 -10.98
CA GLN A 45 -6.66 12.67 -10.87
C GLN A 45 -6.18 12.53 -9.41
N GLN A 46 -7.10 12.27 -8.48
CA GLN A 46 -6.71 11.95 -7.11
C GLN A 46 -6.29 10.49 -7.01
N PRO A 47 -5.23 10.18 -6.24
CA PRO A 47 -4.76 8.81 -6.09
C PRO A 47 -5.78 7.97 -5.33
N GLN A 48 -6.24 6.89 -5.97
CA GLN A 48 -7.18 5.94 -5.38
C GLN A 48 -6.48 4.64 -5.00
N ARG A 49 -5.43 4.25 -5.75
CA ARG A 49 -4.68 3.02 -5.51
C ARG A 49 -3.27 3.12 -6.07
N LEU A 50 -2.30 2.59 -5.32
CA LEU A 50 -0.91 2.41 -5.70
C LEU A 50 -0.54 0.95 -5.47
N GLU A 51 -0.02 0.29 -6.49
CA GLU A 51 0.18 -1.14 -6.47
C GLU A 51 1.58 -1.50 -6.95
N PHE A 52 2.30 -2.28 -6.13
CA PHE A 52 3.66 -2.72 -6.38
C PHE A 52 3.67 -4.22 -6.64
N ARG A 53 4.24 -4.62 -7.77
CA ARG A 53 4.55 -6.02 -8.09
C ARG A 53 6.05 -6.23 -7.94
N ILE A 54 6.44 -7.16 -7.08
CA ILE A 54 7.86 -7.37 -6.75
C ILE A 54 8.56 -8.04 -7.93
N VAL A 55 9.68 -7.46 -8.39
CA VAL A 55 10.51 -8.05 -9.45
C VAL A 55 11.68 -8.83 -8.83
N GLU A 56 12.30 -8.24 -7.81
CA GLU A 56 13.46 -8.81 -7.14
C GLU A 56 13.16 -10.15 -6.45
N GLU A 57 14.12 -11.08 -6.47
CA GLU A 57 14.00 -12.41 -5.86
C GLU A 57 13.60 -12.34 -4.38
N LYS A 58 14.18 -11.38 -3.65
CA LYS A 58 13.98 -11.26 -2.21
C LYS A 58 14.22 -9.84 -1.72
N ILE A 59 13.23 -9.29 -1.01
CA ILE A 59 13.33 -8.01 -0.32
C ILE A 59 13.02 -8.23 1.15
N THR A 60 14.02 -8.10 2.00
CA THR A 60 13.85 -8.21 3.45
C THR A 60 13.12 -6.98 4.01
N PRO A 61 12.46 -7.08 5.18
CA PRO A 61 11.83 -5.91 5.82
C PRO A 61 12.79 -4.73 6.02
N TYR A 62 14.04 -5.03 6.39
CA TYR A 62 15.09 -4.02 6.50
C TYR A 62 15.36 -3.32 5.16
N ARG A 63 15.55 -4.10 4.08
CA ARG A 63 15.82 -3.53 2.76
C ARG A 63 14.63 -2.72 2.23
N PHE A 64 13.41 -3.22 2.43
CA PHE A 64 12.18 -2.51 2.08
C PHE A 64 12.12 -1.14 2.77
N ARG A 65 12.35 -1.10 4.08
CA ARG A 65 12.42 0.16 4.84
C ARG A 65 13.51 1.09 4.30
N GLN A 66 14.70 0.57 4.00
CA GLN A 66 15.79 1.38 3.45
C GLN A 66 15.43 2.03 2.11
N LEU A 67 14.80 1.28 1.19
CA LEU A 67 14.40 1.81 -0.12
C LEU A 67 13.43 2.99 0.03
N TRP A 68 12.44 2.84 0.91
CA TRP A 68 11.51 3.93 1.21
C TRP A 68 12.19 5.10 1.92
N GLN A 69 13.07 4.84 2.89
CA GLN A 69 13.84 5.89 3.55
C GLN A 69 14.64 6.74 2.57
N GLN A 70 15.26 6.10 1.58
CA GLN A 70 15.98 6.80 0.51
C GLN A 70 15.04 7.63 -0.36
N ALA A 71 13.89 7.07 -0.76
CA ALA A 71 12.90 7.78 -1.56
C ALA A 71 12.35 9.02 -0.82
N PHE A 72 11.97 8.87 0.45
CA PHE A 72 11.49 9.97 1.28
C PHE A 72 12.54 11.06 1.48
N ALA A 73 13.79 10.69 1.77
CA ALA A 73 14.87 11.65 2.01
C ALA A 73 15.21 12.51 0.78
N VAL A 74 14.87 12.04 -0.43
CA VAL A 74 15.05 12.81 -1.67
C VAL A 74 13.84 13.68 -1.97
N ALA A 75 12.64 13.17 -1.73
CA ALA A 75 11.40 13.85 -2.11
C ALA A 75 10.93 14.90 -1.10
N HIS A 76 11.32 14.79 0.17
CA HIS A 76 10.78 15.59 1.26
C HIS A 76 11.86 16.13 2.21
N GLU A 77 11.48 17.13 2.99
CA GLU A 77 12.28 17.62 4.11
C GLU A 77 12.14 16.68 5.34
N ASN A 78 12.92 16.95 6.40
CA ASN A 78 13.04 16.03 7.55
C ASN A 78 11.77 15.90 8.41
N ASP A 79 10.75 16.73 8.21
CA ASP A 79 9.53 16.84 9.01
C ASP A 79 8.51 15.73 8.70
N VAL A 80 8.47 15.21 7.47
CA VAL A 80 7.54 14.13 7.06
C VAL A 80 7.65 12.89 7.96
N TRP A 81 8.86 12.54 8.40
CA TRP A 81 9.07 11.39 9.30
C TRP A 81 8.42 11.59 10.66
N GLN A 82 8.39 12.82 11.17
CA GLN A 82 7.78 13.14 12.46
C GLN A 82 6.27 13.23 12.32
N GLN A 83 5.79 13.89 11.25
CA GLN A 83 4.36 14.08 11.01
C GLN A 83 3.64 12.75 10.75
N HIS A 84 4.26 11.82 10.03
CA HIS A 84 3.67 10.53 9.67
C HIS A 84 4.31 9.35 10.39
N GLN A 85 4.93 9.58 11.55
CA GLN A 85 5.70 8.56 12.27
C GLN A 85 4.88 7.28 12.51
N GLN A 86 3.66 7.42 13.02
CA GLN A 86 2.80 6.29 13.35
C GLN A 86 2.44 5.47 12.09
N ASP A 87 2.02 6.13 11.01
CA ASP A 87 1.66 5.43 9.78
C ASP A 87 2.88 4.76 9.13
N LEU A 88 4.05 5.41 9.15
CA LEU A 88 5.29 4.86 8.62
C LEU A 88 5.74 3.64 9.43
N GLU A 89 5.72 3.71 10.76
CA GLU A 89 6.02 2.58 11.63
C GLU A 89 5.09 1.40 11.34
N GLN A 90 3.79 1.66 11.24
CA GLN A 90 2.80 0.64 10.92
C GLN A 90 2.99 0.08 9.51
N PHE A 91 3.22 0.93 8.51
CA PHE A 91 3.49 0.55 7.12
C PHE A 91 4.70 -0.37 7.02
N PHE A 92 5.80 -0.08 7.72
CA PHE A 92 6.96 -0.96 7.69
C PHE A 92 6.78 -2.24 8.52
N SER A 93 5.88 -2.23 9.51
CA SER A 93 5.57 -3.40 10.34
C SER A 93 4.74 -4.47 9.61
N VAL A 94 4.13 -4.15 8.46
CA VAL A 94 3.32 -5.11 7.69
C VAL A 94 4.11 -6.33 7.20
N LEU A 95 5.43 -6.17 7.06
CA LEU A 95 6.35 -7.21 6.59
C LEU A 95 6.93 -8.00 7.77
N HIS A 96 6.37 -9.18 8.00
CA HIS A 96 6.90 -10.15 8.98
C HIS A 96 7.90 -11.15 8.35
N GLY A 97 8.11 -11.06 7.04
CA GLY A 97 9.04 -11.88 6.28
C GLY A 97 9.47 -11.16 5.00
N PRO A 98 10.35 -11.77 4.19
CA PRO A 98 10.75 -11.18 2.94
C PRO A 98 9.60 -11.20 1.93
N LEU A 99 9.48 -10.11 1.17
CA LEU A 99 8.76 -10.10 -0.09
C LEU A 99 9.60 -10.82 -1.15
N GLN A 100 8.96 -11.49 -2.08
CA GLN A 100 9.59 -12.28 -3.15
C GLN A 100 8.99 -11.92 -4.50
N THR A 101 9.65 -12.30 -5.60
CA THR A 101 9.17 -12.07 -6.97
C THR A 101 7.70 -12.44 -7.12
N ASN A 102 6.96 -11.56 -7.80
CA ASN A 102 5.51 -11.60 -8.03
C ASN A 102 4.62 -11.43 -6.80
N ASP A 103 5.16 -11.24 -5.59
CA ASP A 103 4.33 -10.71 -4.50
C ASP A 103 3.70 -9.38 -4.92
N GLN A 104 2.53 -9.09 -4.38
CA GLN A 104 1.80 -7.86 -4.61
C GLN A 104 1.69 -7.11 -3.27
N LEU A 105 2.13 -5.85 -3.26
CA LEU A 105 1.83 -4.89 -2.20
C LEU A 105 0.87 -3.86 -2.78
N LEU A 106 -0.29 -3.69 -2.16
CA LEU A 106 -1.35 -2.80 -2.59
C LEU A 106 -1.58 -1.77 -1.50
N VAL A 107 -1.67 -0.50 -1.89
CA VAL A 107 -2.03 0.62 -1.01
C VAL A 107 -3.20 1.35 -1.66
N GLU A 108 -4.37 1.36 -1.04
CA GLU A 108 -5.57 1.94 -1.65
C GLU A 108 -6.44 2.70 -0.66
N GLN A 109 -7.21 3.66 -1.17
CA GLN A 109 -8.24 4.33 -0.37
C GLN A 109 -9.43 3.39 -0.18
N GLN A 110 -9.84 3.24 1.07
CA GLN A 110 -11.04 2.49 1.42
C GLN A 110 -11.68 3.06 2.68
N ASP A 111 -12.95 3.45 2.59
CA ASP A 111 -13.77 3.87 3.73
C ASP A 111 -13.15 5.02 4.57
N GLY A 112 -12.54 6.00 3.90
CA GLY A 112 -11.90 7.15 4.57
C GLY A 112 -10.57 6.79 5.27
N SER A 113 -9.86 5.80 4.75
CA SER A 113 -8.55 5.39 5.28
C SER A 113 -7.71 4.75 4.18
N THR A 114 -6.39 4.72 4.39
CA THR A 114 -5.49 3.99 3.48
C THR A 114 -5.35 2.53 3.95
N VAL A 115 -5.72 1.58 3.11
CA VAL A 115 -5.57 0.14 3.36
C VAL A 115 -4.32 -0.38 2.66
N VAL A 116 -3.49 -1.08 3.42
CA VAL A 116 -2.29 -1.76 2.92
C VAL A 116 -2.54 -3.26 2.90
N SER A 117 -2.48 -3.84 1.71
CA SER A 117 -2.68 -5.26 1.48
C SER A 117 -1.46 -5.93 0.88
N ILE A 118 -1.20 -7.19 1.26
CA ILE A 118 -0.17 -8.02 0.65
C ILE A 118 -0.82 -9.29 0.12
N ASN A 119 -0.64 -9.58 -1.16
CA ASN A 119 -1.20 -10.76 -1.81
C ASN A 119 -2.69 -10.93 -1.49
N TYR A 120 -3.47 -9.87 -1.74
CA TYR A 120 -4.94 -9.81 -1.55
C TYR A 120 -5.46 -9.93 -0.10
N ARG A 121 -4.60 -9.76 0.90
CA ARG A 121 -5.00 -9.71 2.32
C ARG A 121 -4.65 -8.36 2.91
N GLU A 122 -5.56 -7.79 3.70
CA GLU A 122 -5.30 -6.55 4.46
C GLU A 122 -4.30 -6.85 5.59
N HIS A 123 -3.22 -6.06 5.62
CA HIS A 123 -2.19 -6.11 6.66
C HIS A 123 -2.24 -4.88 7.58
N ALA A 124 -2.64 -3.72 7.08
CA ALA A 124 -2.77 -2.52 7.89
C ALA A 124 -3.83 -1.57 7.35
N ARG A 125 -4.34 -0.73 8.24
CA ARG A 125 -5.14 0.44 7.92
C ARG A 125 -4.45 1.65 8.54
N LEU A 126 -4.20 2.66 7.71
CA LEU A 126 -3.42 3.87 7.99
C LEU A 126 -4.31 5.10 7.79
N SER A 127 -3.79 6.27 8.13
CA SER A 127 -4.46 7.55 7.86
C SER A 127 -4.83 7.73 6.37
N GLU A 128 -5.83 8.57 6.09
CA GLU A 128 -6.29 8.83 4.71
C GLU A 128 -5.24 9.59 3.87
N GLU A 129 -4.33 10.29 4.54
CA GLU A 129 -3.25 11.07 3.93
C GLU A 129 -2.07 10.21 3.48
N PHE A 130 -1.99 8.95 3.93
CA PHE A 130 -0.83 8.11 3.68
C PHE A 130 -0.65 7.72 2.21
N LEU A 131 -1.73 7.35 1.49
CA LEU A 131 -1.62 7.07 0.06
C LEU A 131 -1.17 8.32 -0.74
N PRO A 132 -1.79 9.51 -0.58
CA PRO A 132 -1.30 10.75 -1.18
C PRO A 132 0.18 11.00 -0.91
N LEU A 133 0.65 10.79 0.33
CA LEU A 133 2.05 10.93 0.70
C LEU A 133 2.97 10.00 -0.11
N LEU A 134 2.61 8.71 -0.24
CA LEU A 134 3.41 7.76 -1.03
C LEU A 134 3.46 8.16 -2.50
N VAL A 135 2.32 8.54 -3.08
CA VAL A 135 2.25 8.97 -4.48
C VAL A 135 3.10 10.22 -4.68
N GLN A 136 2.97 11.23 -3.82
CA GLN A 136 3.79 12.44 -3.87
C GLN A 136 5.28 12.13 -3.80
N THR A 137 5.69 11.17 -2.96
CA THR A 137 7.08 10.72 -2.84
C THR A 137 7.62 10.18 -4.16
N LEU A 138 6.82 9.34 -4.84
CA LEU A 138 7.24 8.71 -6.09
C LEU A 138 7.17 9.66 -7.29
N THR A 139 6.23 10.62 -7.27
CA THR A 139 6.02 11.56 -8.38
C THR A 139 6.63 12.94 -8.16
N ALA A 140 7.44 13.11 -7.10
CA ALA A 140 8.10 14.37 -6.81
C ALA A 140 8.97 14.86 -7.98
N ARG A 141 9.09 16.18 -8.12
CA ARG A 141 9.93 16.79 -9.16
C ARG A 141 11.40 16.35 -9.04
N ILE A 142 11.89 16.29 -7.81
CA ILE A 142 13.18 15.69 -7.46
C ILE A 142 12.84 14.35 -6.81
N THR A 143 13.18 13.26 -7.47
CA THR A 143 12.87 11.89 -7.02
C THR A 143 14.08 11.01 -7.24
N LEU A 144 14.21 9.97 -6.41
CA LEU A 144 15.26 8.97 -6.54
C LEU A 144 15.15 8.18 -7.84
N VAL A 145 13.94 8.07 -8.40
CA VAL A 145 13.65 7.25 -9.58
C VAL A 145 12.85 8.05 -10.62
N PRO A 146 13.51 8.90 -11.43
CA PRO A 146 12.84 9.74 -12.43
C PRO A 146 12.01 8.95 -13.45
N GLU A 147 12.49 7.79 -13.88
CA GLU A 147 11.84 6.92 -14.85
C GLU A 147 10.51 6.38 -14.31
N LEU A 148 10.46 6.06 -13.01
CA LEU A 148 9.22 5.69 -12.35
C LEU A 148 8.19 6.82 -12.42
N ARG A 149 8.59 8.06 -12.08
CA ARG A 149 7.68 9.21 -12.18
C ARG A 149 7.16 9.37 -13.60
N GLU A 150 8.01 9.24 -14.60
CA GLU A 150 7.61 9.38 -16.00
C GLU A 150 6.60 8.29 -16.40
N GLY A 151 6.83 7.03 -16.00
CA GLY A 151 5.88 5.93 -16.22
C GLY A 151 4.55 6.12 -15.49
N LEU A 152 4.57 6.61 -14.24
CA LEU A 152 3.35 6.87 -13.46
C LEU A 152 2.56 8.10 -13.96
N THR A 153 3.23 9.07 -14.58
CA THR A 153 2.59 10.31 -15.10
C THR A 153 2.35 10.27 -16.61
N GLY A 154 2.59 9.12 -17.27
CA GLY A 154 2.34 8.91 -18.70
C GLY A 154 3.28 9.67 -19.63
N GLN A 155 4.47 10.05 -19.14
CA GLN A 155 5.50 10.78 -19.91
C GLN A 155 6.47 9.84 -20.63
N GLN A 156 6.39 8.54 -20.39
CA GLN A 156 7.25 7.53 -20.99
C GLN A 156 6.84 7.18 -22.45
N PRO A 157 7.77 6.77 -23.34
CA PRO A 157 7.43 6.36 -24.70
C PRO A 157 6.40 5.22 -24.76
N ALA A 158 5.44 5.31 -25.70
CA ALA A 158 4.32 4.38 -25.80
C ALA A 158 4.74 2.91 -26.03
N ALA A 159 5.91 2.66 -26.62
CA ALA A 159 6.40 1.29 -26.79
C ALA A 159 6.81 0.67 -25.45
N GLU A 160 7.60 1.40 -24.66
CA GLU A 160 8.04 0.95 -23.33
C GLU A 160 6.87 0.82 -22.37
N GLN A 161 5.90 1.74 -22.42
CA GLN A 161 4.68 1.66 -21.62
C GLN A 161 3.91 0.35 -21.85
N ARG A 162 3.84 -0.12 -23.11
CA ARG A 162 3.16 -1.39 -23.44
C ARG A 162 3.88 -2.61 -22.87
N ASP A 163 5.22 -2.62 -22.93
CA ASP A 163 6.00 -3.71 -22.35
C ASP A 163 5.86 -3.73 -20.82
N LEU A 164 5.92 -2.55 -20.18
CA LEU A 164 5.70 -2.42 -18.74
C LEU A 164 4.29 -2.88 -18.31
N LEU A 165 3.25 -2.48 -19.04
CA LEU A 165 1.88 -2.93 -18.77
C LEU A 165 1.75 -4.45 -18.86
N ARG A 166 2.32 -5.05 -19.91
CA ARG A 166 2.30 -6.51 -20.09
C ARG A 166 2.99 -7.23 -18.93
N ASP A 167 4.14 -6.74 -18.50
CA ASP A 167 4.92 -7.37 -17.44
C ASP A 167 4.24 -7.17 -16.07
N TYR A 168 3.63 -6.00 -15.86
CA TYR A 168 2.81 -5.68 -14.70
C TYR A 168 1.60 -6.61 -14.56
N ASP A 169 0.84 -6.81 -15.64
CA ASP A 169 -0.35 -7.68 -15.66
C ASP A 169 0.01 -9.15 -15.35
N ARG A 170 1.18 -9.60 -15.80
CA ARG A 170 1.68 -10.98 -15.62
C ARG A 170 2.22 -11.25 -14.22
N ALA A 171 2.64 -10.22 -13.49
CA ALA A 171 3.28 -10.37 -12.19
C ALA A 171 2.24 -10.67 -11.09
N GLN A 172 1.79 -11.92 -11.01
CA GLN A 172 0.79 -12.39 -10.04
C GLN A 172 1.40 -13.33 -9.00
N PRO A 173 1.05 -13.19 -7.70
CA PRO A 173 1.57 -14.04 -6.65
C PRO A 173 1.08 -15.48 -6.81
N SER A 174 1.96 -16.44 -6.49
CA SER A 174 1.57 -17.85 -6.47
C SER A 174 0.68 -18.16 -5.25
N LEU A 175 -0.08 -19.26 -5.33
CA LEU A 175 -0.88 -19.75 -4.20
C LEU A 175 -0.02 -20.01 -2.94
N GLY A 176 1.21 -20.50 -3.12
CA GLY A 176 2.14 -20.72 -2.02
C GLY A 176 2.52 -19.42 -1.31
N ARG A 177 2.78 -18.36 -2.09
CA ARG A 177 3.06 -17.02 -1.55
C ARG A 177 1.88 -16.40 -0.84
N ILE A 178 0.68 -16.46 -1.42
CA ILE A 178 -0.57 -16.00 -0.78
C ILE A 178 -0.77 -16.72 0.57
N ALA A 179 -0.56 -18.03 0.59
CA ALA A 179 -0.70 -18.83 1.81
C ALA A 179 0.38 -18.52 2.87
N GLU A 180 1.59 -18.12 2.45
CA GLU A 180 2.68 -17.73 3.34
C GLU A 180 2.43 -16.35 3.96
N THR A 181 2.13 -15.33 3.16
CA THR A 181 1.90 -13.97 3.67
C THR A 181 0.65 -13.91 4.54
N ALA A 182 -0.39 -14.72 4.25
CA ALA A 182 -1.55 -14.86 5.13
C ALA A 182 -1.21 -15.43 6.52
N ARG A 183 -0.10 -16.15 6.71
CA ARG A 183 0.31 -16.64 8.05
C ARG A 183 0.93 -15.54 8.89
N TRP A 184 1.49 -14.50 8.27
CA TRP A 184 2.05 -13.34 8.98
C TRP A 184 0.98 -12.68 9.87
N LEU A 185 -0.25 -12.58 9.36
CA LEU A 185 -1.40 -12.06 10.12
C LEU A 185 -1.70 -12.90 11.37
N ARG A 186 -1.65 -14.24 11.25
CA ARG A 186 -1.88 -15.15 12.39
C ARG A 186 -0.78 -15.03 13.43
N GLN A 187 0.48 -14.94 13.00
CA GLN A 187 1.62 -14.74 13.91
C GLN A 187 1.50 -13.42 14.68
N ARG A 188 1.11 -12.34 14.01
CA ARG A 188 0.86 -11.05 14.65
C ARG A 188 -0.24 -11.13 15.70
N GLN A 189 -1.34 -11.79 15.38
CA GLN A 189 -2.46 -11.93 16.32
C GLN A 189 -2.08 -12.78 17.54
N GLN A 190 -1.33 -13.87 17.35
CA GLN A 190 -0.80 -14.68 18.44
C GLN A 190 0.14 -13.89 19.35
N ALA A 191 1.05 -13.09 18.77
CA ALA A 191 1.96 -12.23 19.53
C ALA A 191 1.20 -11.18 20.37
N ALA A 192 0.16 -10.57 19.78
CA ALA A 192 -0.69 -9.60 20.48
C ALA A 192 -1.45 -10.24 21.66
N SER A 193 -2.06 -11.41 21.45
CA SER A 193 -2.77 -12.14 22.50
C SER A 193 -1.84 -12.56 23.65
N ALA A 194 -0.61 -13.00 23.33
CA ALA A 194 0.38 -13.35 24.34
C ALA A 194 0.79 -12.13 25.21
N ALA A 195 1.02 -10.96 24.58
CA ALA A 195 1.37 -9.74 25.28
C ALA A 195 0.27 -9.27 26.25
N SER A 196 -1.00 -9.32 25.84
CA SER A 196 -2.14 -8.97 26.72
C SER A 196 -2.30 -9.93 27.91
N SER A 197 -2.01 -11.22 27.72
CA SER A 197 -2.06 -12.20 28.82
C SER A 197 -0.95 -11.97 29.86
N ALA A 198 0.26 -11.64 29.40
CA ALA A 198 1.39 -11.37 30.29
C ALA A 198 1.18 -10.11 31.16
N SER A 199 0.67 -9.01 30.58
CA SER A 199 0.39 -7.78 31.33
C SER A 199 -0.71 -7.97 32.38
N SER A 200 -1.72 -8.79 32.11
CA SER A 200 -2.79 -9.11 33.07
C SER A 200 -2.30 -9.91 34.28
N SER A 201 -1.32 -10.81 34.08
CA SER A 201 -0.73 -11.60 35.17
C SER A 201 0.14 -10.78 36.12
N TYR A 202 0.77 -9.70 35.63
CA TYR A 202 1.62 -8.82 36.44
C TYR A 202 0.81 -7.83 37.30
N SER A 203 -0.35 -7.37 36.81
CA SER A 203 -1.22 -6.47 37.58
C SER A 203 -1.96 -7.17 38.73
N GLY A 204 -2.06 -8.50 38.73
CA GLY A 204 -2.71 -9.29 39.78
C GLY A 204 -1.86 -9.57 41.02
N SER A 205 -0.53 -9.36 40.96
CA SER A 205 0.37 -9.73 42.06
C SER A 205 0.75 -8.57 43.00
N VAL A 206 0.29 -7.34 42.75
CA VAL A 206 0.71 -6.14 43.52
C VAL A 206 -0.31 -5.77 44.61
N GLY A 207 -1.40 -6.53 44.78
CA GLY A 207 -2.51 -6.22 45.70
C GLY A 207 -2.56 -6.99 47.03
N GLN A 208 -1.52 -7.72 47.43
CA GLN A 208 -1.51 -8.47 48.70
C GLN A 208 -0.21 -8.25 49.48
N LEU A 209 -0.08 -7.09 50.12
CA LEU A 209 0.75 -6.84 51.31
C LEU A 209 0.01 -5.80 52.17
#